data_AF-A0A2N7XTW0-F1
#
_entry.id   AF-A0A2N7XTW0-F1
#
_cell.length_a   1.000
_cell.length_b   1.000
_cell.length_c   1.000
_cell.angle_alpha   90.00
_cell.angle_beta   90.00
_cell.angle_gamma   90.00
#
_symmetry.space_group_name_H-M   'P 1'
#
loop_
_entity.id
_entity.type
_entity.pdbx_description
1 polymer ?
#
loop_
_entity_poly.entity_id
_entity_poly.type
_entity_poly.pdbx_seq_one_letter_code
_entity_poly.pdbx_strand_id
1 'polypeptide(L)'
;CYGEAMFVANPLHYLALIETKPNALDQAAALQDWALPQAFQHMRHLLEARMGNKGKREFIQILRLLEAIPMEIVTFAVNEAICIGAIGFDAVKQIALARIERRPARLDLAAYPHLPKMDVKTTRAA
;
A
#
# COMPACT_ATOMS: atom_id res chain seq x y z
N CYS A 1 -13.98 -6.66 42.78
CA CYS A 1 -14.53 -5.93 41.63
C CYS A 1 -13.40 -5.72 40.63
N TYR A 2 -13.39 -6.45 39.51
CA TYR A 2 -12.39 -6.26 38.46
C TYR A 2 -12.84 -5.09 37.59
N GLY A 3 -12.03 -4.03 37.56
CA GLY A 3 -12.29 -2.85 36.75
C GLY A 3 -12.22 -3.18 35.27
N GLU A 4 -13.20 -2.70 34.52
CA GLU A 4 -13.32 -2.83 33.08
C GLU A 4 -12.03 -2.36 32.39
N ALA A 5 -11.29 -3.31 31.80
CA ALA A 5 -10.29 -2.96 30.81
C ALA A 5 -11.04 -2.40 29.59
N MET A 6 -10.97 -1.08 29.39
CA MET A 6 -11.37 -0.46 28.13
C MET A 6 -10.58 -1.12 27.00
N PHE A 7 -11.21 -2.08 26.34
CA PHE A 7 -10.71 -2.71 25.12
C PHE A 7 -10.82 -1.65 24.02
N VAL A 8 -9.80 -0.78 23.91
CA VAL A 8 -9.62 0.01 22.68
C VAL A 8 -9.23 -1.00 21.61
N ALA A 9 -10.23 -1.50 20.90
CA ALA A 9 -10.07 -2.46 19.83
C ALA A 9 -9.22 -1.82 18.73
N ASN A 10 -7.89 -2.02 18.78
CA ASN A 10 -7.03 -1.55 17.71
C ASN A 10 -7.37 -2.38 16.45
N PRO A 11 -7.90 -1.75 15.38
CA PRO A 11 -8.37 -2.45 14.18
C PRO A 11 -7.29 -3.33 13.53
N LEU A 12 -6.01 -3.01 13.76
CA LEU A 12 -4.86 -3.78 13.28
C LEU A 12 -4.86 -5.22 13.80
N HIS A 13 -5.34 -5.48 15.02
CA HIS A 13 -5.35 -6.84 15.59
C HIS A 13 -6.25 -7.81 14.83
N TYR A 14 -7.24 -7.32 14.09
CA TYR A 14 -8.17 -8.15 13.33
C TYR A 14 -7.66 -8.48 11.92
N LEU A 15 -6.64 -7.77 11.42
CA LEU A 15 -6.20 -7.90 10.03
C LEU A 15 -5.59 -9.29 9.73
N ALA A 16 -4.84 -9.87 10.67
CA ALA A 16 -4.30 -11.22 10.53
C ALA A 16 -5.43 -12.28 10.40
N LEU A 17 -6.53 -12.10 11.14
CA LEU A 17 -7.70 -12.97 11.03
C LEU A 17 -8.42 -12.77 9.70
N ILE A 18 -8.59 -11.52 9.27
CA ILE A 18 -9.30 -11.18 8.02
C ILE A 18 -8.52 -11.63 6.78
N GLU A 19 -7.19 -11.70 6.82
CA GLU A 19 -6.39 -12.22 5.70
C GLU A 19 -6.75 -13.68 5.36
N THR A 20 -7.16 -14.49 6.35
CA THR A 20 -7.62 -15.87 6.13
C THR A 20 -9.00 -15.95 5.47
N LYS A 21 -9.83 -14.92 5.64
CA LYS A 21 -11.19 -14.81 5.11
C LYS A 21 -11.40 -13.39 4.55
N PRO A 22 -10.88 -13.08 3.34
CA PRO A 22 -10.91 -11.72 2.80
C PRO A 22 -12.32 -11.16 2.61
N ASN A 23 -13.34 -12.03 2.44
CA ASN A 23 -14.75 -11.62 2.39
C ASN A 23 -15.28 -11.06 3.72
N ALA A 24 -14.57 -11.27 4.83
CA ALA A 24 -14.90 -10.70 6.13
C ALA A 24 -14.46 -9.23 6.26
N LEU A 25 -13.66 -8.70 5.32
CA LEU A 25 -13.24 -7.30 5.33
C LEU A 25 -14.44 -6.35 5.37
N ASP A 26 -15.47 -6.64 4.57
CA ASP A 26 -16.72 -5.86 4.50
C ASP A 26 -17.61 -6.03 5.74
N GLN A 27 -17.43 -7.12 6.48
CA GLN A 27 -18.25 -7.49 7.63
C GLN A 27 -17.60 -7.10 8.97
N ALA A 28 -16.33 -6.68 8.94
CA ALA A 28 -15.58 -6.33 10.12
C ALA A 28 -16.03 -4.95 10.65
N ALA A 29 -16.98 -4.96 11.60
CA ALA A 29 -17.48 -3.75 12.26
C ALA A 29 -16.35 -2.88 12.84
N ALA A 30 -15.29 -3.49 13.37
CA ALA A 30 -14.11 -2.77 13.89
C ALA A 30 -13.36 -1.95 12.82
N LEU A 31 -13.56 -2.23 11.53
CA LEU A 31 -12.95 -1.50 10.41
C LEU A 31 -13.89 -0.43 9.81
N GLN A 32 -15.17 -0.41 10.18
CA GLN A 32 -16.15 0.52 9.58
C GLN A 32 -15.93 1.97 10.02
N ASP A 33 -15.59 2.19 11.29
CA ASP A 33 -15.29 3.53 11.84
C ASP A 33 -13.79 3.85 11.82
N TRP A 34 -13.00 3.08 11.08
CA TRP A 34 -11.57 3.36 10.97
C TRP A 34 -11.35 4.59 10.10
N ALA A 35 -10.87 5.68 10.72
CA ALA A 35 -10.54 6.95 10.06
C ALA A 35 -9.32 6.84 9.12
N LEU A 36 -9.46 6.05 8.06
CA LEU A 36 -8.45 5.89 7.02
C LEU A 36 -8.50 7.06 6.03
N PRO A 37 -7.34 7.55 5.57
CA PRO A 37 -7.29 8.51 4.48
C PRO A 37 -8.01 8.00 3.21
N GLN A 38 -8.67 8.90 2.49
CA GLN A 38 -9.46 8.58 1.29
C GLN A 38 -8.69 7.76 0.24
N ALA A 39 -7.37 7.96 0.16
CA ALA A 39 -6.48 7.22 -0.74
C ALA A 39 -6.57 5.69 -0.57
N PHE A 40 -6.80 5.19 0.65
CA PHE A 40 -6.97 3.75 0.89
C PHE A 40 -8.23 3.20 0.23
N GLN A 41 -9.35 3.93 0.31
CA GLN A 41 -10.60 3.52 -0.35
C GLN A 41 -10.45 3.54 -1.87
N HIS A 42 -9.73 4.53 -2.42
CA HIS A 42 -9.43 4.58 -3.85
C HIS A 42 -8.56 3.38 -4.28
N MET A 43 -7.48 3.08 -3.56
CA MET A 43 -6.63 1.91 -3.81
C MET A 43 -7.41 0.61 -3.73
N ARG A 44 -8.28 0.47 -2.72
CA ARG A 44 -9.17 -0.70 -2.57
C ARG A 44 -10.02 -0.92 -3.81
N HIS A 45 -10.68 0.14 -4.29
CA HIS A 45 -11.52 0.06 -5.48
C HIS A 45 -10.73 -0.37 -6.72
N LEU A 46 -9.53 0.20 -6.92
CA LEU A 46 -8.66 -0.16 -8.06
C LEU A 46 -8.20 -1.63 -8.00
N LEU A 47 -7.83 -2.12 -6.81
CA LEU A 47 -7.43 -3.52 -6.62
C LEU A 47 -8.59 -4.48 -6.88
N GLU A 48 -9.77 -4.18 -6.32
CA GLU A 48 -10.97 -5.02 -6.52
C GLU A 48 -11.41 -5.03 -7.99
N ALA A 49 -11.40 -3.88 -8.67
CA ALA A 49 -11.74 -3.78 -10.09
C ALA A 49 -10.78 -4.59 -10.98
N ARG A 50 -9.48 -4.61 -10.63
CA ARG A 50 -8.45 -5.31 -11.42
C ARG A 50 -8.38 -6.82 -11.13
N MET A 51 -8.62 -7.22 -9.88
CA MET A 51 -8.21 -8.55 -9.37
C MET A 51 -9.28 -9.24 -8.51
N GLY A 52 -10.46 -8.65 -8.34
CA GLY A 52 -11.57 -9.21 -7.56
C GLY A 52 -11.15 -9.60 -6.14
N ASN A 53 -11.41 -10.86 -5.76
CA ASN A 53 -11.06 -11.38 -4.43
C ASN A 53 -9.55 -11.36 -4.14
N LYS A 54 -8.69 -11.47 -5.16
CA LYS A 54 -7.25 -11.32 -4.97
C LYS A 54 -6.91 -9.87 -4.62
N GLY A 55 -7.60 -8.90 -5.23
CA GLY A 55 -7.47 -7.47 -4.91
C GLY A 55 -7.83 -7.16 -3.46
N LYS A 56 -8.90 -7.77 -2.94
CA LYS A 56 -9.26 -7.66 -1.50
C LYS A 56 -8.12 -8.14 -0.59
N ARG A 57 -7.48 -9.26 -0.94
CA ARG A 57 -6.33 -9.79 -0.18
C ARG A 57 -5.14 -8.84 -0.20
N GLU A 58 -4.80 -8.29 -1.36
CA GLU A 58 -3.71 -7.30 -1.45
C GLU A 58 -4.03 -6.02 -0.66
N PHE A 59 -5.28 -5.58 -0.68
CA PHE A 59 -5.70 -4.44 0.13
C PHE A 59 -5.55 -4.72 1.63
N ILE A 60 -5.93 -5.92 2.09
CA ILE A 60 -5.67 -6.35 3.48
C ILE A 60 -4.16 -6.29 3.77
N GLN A 61 -3.30 -6.80 2.87
CA GLN A 61 -1.86 -6.75 3.05
C GLN A 61 -1.31 -5.30 3.12
N ILE A 62 -1.88 -4.38 2.35
CA ILE A 62 -1.56 -2.94 2.46
C ILE A 62 -1.96 -2.39 3.83
N LEU A 63 -3.16 -2.73 4.33
CA LEU A 63 -3.57 -2.34 5.69
C LEU A 63 -2.63 -2.92 6.75
N ARG A 64 -2.14 -4.15 6.57
CA ARG A 64 -1.17 -4.78 7.48
C ARG A 64 0.19 -4.09 7.51
N LEU A 65 0.55 -3.28 6.50
CA LEU A 65 1.75 -2.45 6.60
C LEU A 65 1.67 -1.46 7.77
N LEU A 66 0.48 -1.04 8.17
CA LEU A 66 0.25 -0.16 9.31
C LEU A 66 0.60 -0.82 10.67
N GLU A 67 0.79 -2.14 10.72
CA GLU A 67 1.31 -2.85 11.89
C GLU A 67 2.78 -2.49 12.18
N ALA A 68 3.56 -2.12 11.15
CA ALA A 68 5.01 -1.91 11.25
C ALA A 68 5.48 -0.54 10.72
N ILE A 69 4.67 0.14 9.92
CA ILE A 69 5.02 1.39 9.24
C ILE A 69 4.03 2.48 9.65
N PRO A 70 4.50 3.71 10.00
CA PRO A 70 3.63 4.83 10.32
C PRO A 70 2.58 5.12 9.24
N MET A 71 1.35 5.46 9.66
CA MET A 71 0.22 5.79 8.78
C MET A 71 0.60 6.81 7.69
N GLU A 72 1.37 7.83 8.05
CA GLU A 72 1.80 8.88 7.13
C GLU A 72 2.64 8.33 5.97
N ILE A 73 3.55 7.39 6.25
CA ILE A 73 4.42 6.77 5.23
C ILE A 73 3.61 5.83 4.34
N VAL A 74 2.71 5.03 4.91
CA VAL A 74 1.85 4.14 4.11
C VAL A 74 0.90 4.97 3.24
N THR A 75 0.33 6.05 3.78
CA THR A 75 -0.53 6.99 3.04
C THR A 75 0.23 7.62 1.87
N PHE A 76 1.47 8.06 2.09
CA PHE A 76 2.32 8.55 1.02
C PHE A 76 2.53 7.49 -0.06
N ALA A 77 2.90 6.26 0.34
CA ALA A 77 3.16 5.17 -0.59
C ALA A 77 1.93 4.75 -1.40
N VAL A 78 0.74 4.76 -0.79
CA VAL A 78 -0.53 4.50 -1.47
C VAL A 78 -0.82 5.59 -2.51
N ASN A 79 -0.67 6.87 -2.16
CA ASN A 79 -0.89 7.97 -3.11
C ASN A 79 0.09 7.90 -4.29
N GLU A 80 1.37 7.65 -4.00
CA GLU A 80 2.39 7.56 -5.04
C GLU A 80 2.13 6.37 -5.98
N ALA A 81 1.78 5.20 -5.44
CA ALA A 81 1.41 4.02 -6.22
C ALA A 81 0.22 4.29 -7.16
N ILE A 82 -0.80 5.01 -6.68
CA ILE A 82 -1.93 5.46 -7.52
C ILE A 82 -1.43 6.41 -8.61
N CYS A 83 -0.62 7.41 -8.24
CA CYS A 83 -0.12 8.43 -9.16
C CYS A 83 0.66 7.84 -10.34
N ILE A 84 1.50 6.83 -10.09
CA ILE A 84 2.31 6.17 -11.14
C ILE A 84 1.61 4.97 -11.79
N GLY A 85 0.38 4.65 -11.38
CA GLY A 85 -0.40 3.52 -11.90
C GLY A 85 0.10 2.13 -11.47
N ALA A 86 0.97 2.05 -10.46
CA ALA A 86 1.51 0.80 -9.92
C ALA A 86 0.57 0.21 -8.85
N ILE A 87 -0.60 -0.27 -9.28
CA ILE A 87 -1.64 -0.79 -8.37
C ILE A 87 -1.30 -2.22 -7.92
N GLY A 88 -0.84 -2.37 -6.68
CA GLY A 88 -0.53 -3.66 -6.07
C GLY A 88 0.15 -3.52 -4.70
N PHE A 89 0.07 -4.57 -3.87
CA PHE A 89 0.72 -4.59 -2.55
C PHE A 89 2.23 -4.33 -2.63
N ASP A 90 2.93 -5.04 -3.53
CA ASP A 90 4.40 -4.94 -3.64
C ASP A 90 4.84 -3.52 -4.00
N ALA A 91 4.10 -2.83 -4.88
CA ALA A 91 4.42 -1.45 -5.24
C ALA A 91 4.34 -0.51 -4.03
N VAL A 92 3.26 -0.58 -3.26
CA VAL A 92 3.09 0.22 -2.03
C VAL A 92 4.18 -0.11 -1.01
N LYS A 93 4.49 -1.40 -0.80
CA LYS A 93 5.56 -1.83 0.10
C LYS A 93 6.92 -1.26 -0.32
N GLN A 94 7.28 -1.34 -1.60
CA GLN A 94 8.57 -0.85 -2.10
C GLN A 94 8.69 0.67 -1.96
N ILE A 95 7.64 1.43 -2.26
CA ILE A 95 7.65 2.90 -2.09
C ILE A 95 7.79 3.26 -0.61
N ALA A 96 7.07 2.58 0.28
CA ALA A 96 7.17 2.81 1.71
C ALA A 96 8.58 2.52 2.25
N LEU A 97 9.18 1.39 1.86
CA LEU A 97 10.55 1.03 2.24
C LEU A 97 11.57 2.04 1.72
N ALA A 98 11.47 2.43 0.43
CA ALA A 98 12.36 3.43 -0.14
C ALA A 98 12.29 4.77 0.61
N ARG A 99 11.10 5.16 1.08
CA ARG A 99 10.90 6.37 1.89
C ARG A 99 11.53 6.28 3.27
N ILE A 100 11.41 5.13 3.95
CA ILE A 100 12.02 4.86 5.27
C ILE A 100 13.54 4.87 5.16
N GLU A 101 14.07 4.17 4.17
CA GLU A 101 15.51 4.08 3.89
C GLU A 101 16.13 5.42 3.43
N ARG A 102 15.30 6.46 3.21
CA ARG A 102 15.70 7.74 2.62
C ARG A 102 16.48 7.55 1.33
N ARG A 103 16.11 6.54 0.53
CA ARG A 103 16.84 6.25 -0.72
C ARG A 103 16.81 7.50 -1.59
N PRO A 104 17.97 8.07 -1.95
CA PRO A 104 18.01 9.15 -2.90
C PRO A 104 17.43 8.62 -4.21
N ALA A 105 16.42 9.31 -4.73
CA ALA A 105 15.98 9.07 -6.09
C ALA A 105 17.12 9.51 -7.00
N ARG A 106 17.84 8.54 -7.60
CA ARG A 106 18.17 8.49 -9.03
C ARG A 106 19.51 7.80 -9.31
N LEU A 107 19.51 7.13 -10.46
CA LEU A 107 20.66 7.10 -11.34
C LEU A 107 20.89 8.53 -11.87
N ASP A 108 21.85 9.26 -11.31
CA ASP A 108 22.27 10.56 -11.86
C ASP A 108 23.15 10.33 -13.08
N LEU A 109 22.58 10.48 -14.28
CA LEU A 109 23.34 10.31 -15.52
C LEU A 109 24.44 11.38 -15.67
N ALA A 110 24.33 12.53 -15.01
CA ALA A 110 25.38 13.54 -15.01
C ALA A 110 26.62 13.12 -14.22
N ALA A 111 26.47 12.20 -13.26
CA ALA A 111 27.59 11.59 -12.54
C ALA A 111 28.41 10.60 -13.39
N TYR A 112 27.91 10.19 -14.56
CA TYR A 112 28.55 9.20 -15.44
C TYR A 112 28.83 9.77 -16.84
N PRO A 113 29.85 10.65 -16.99
CA PRO A 113 30.14 11.31 -18.27
C PRO A 113 30.62 10.36 -19.39
N HIS A 114 31.03 9.15 -19.02
CA HIS A 114 31.42 8.09 -19.95
C HIS A 114 30.23 7.22 -20.39
N LEU A 115 29.04 7.39 -19.80
CA LEU A 115 27.87 6.63 -20.19
C LEU A 115 27.39 7.15 -21.56
N PRO A 116 27.27 6.28 -22.59
CA PRO A 116 26.70 6.69 -23.87
C PRO A 116 25.27 7.21 -23.65
N LYS A 117 24.94 8.34 -24.28
CA LYS A 117 23.58 8.90 -24.23
C LYS A 117 22.62 7.87 -24.82
N MET A 118 21.66 7.39 -24.03
CA MET A 118 20.64 6.46 -24.51
C MET A 118 19.71 7.18 -25.49
N ASP A 119 19.87 6.93 -26.79
CA ASP A 119 18.87 7.23 -27.82
C ASP A 119 17.90 6.05 -27.93
N VAL A 120 16.88 6.02 -27.06
CA VAL A 120 15.87 4.95 -27.10
C VAL A 120 14.83 5.31 -28.15
N LYS A 121 14.93 4.68 -29.33
CA LYS A 121 13.87 4.73 -30.33
C LYS A 121 12.67 3.92 -29.83
N THR A 122 11.49 4.54 -29.77
CA THR A 122 10.23 3.89 -29.40
C THR A 122 10.01 2.65 -30.27
N THR A 123 10.02 1.48 -29.64
CA THR A 123 9.66 0.23 -30.33
C THR A 123 8.17 0.28 -30.65
N ARG A 124 7.82 0.30 -31.94
CA ARG A 124 6.43 0.06 -32.37
C ARG A 124 6.16 -1.44 -32.19
N ALA A 125 5.15 -1.76 -31.40
CA ALA A 125 4.63 -3.12 -31.32
C ALA A 125 4.10 -3.55 -32.70
N ALA A 126 4.41 -4.78 -33.09
CA ALA A 126 3.99 -5.41 -34.35
C ALA A 126 2.51 -5.80 -34.32
#